data_AF-A0A1F4QGA2-F1
#
_entry.id   AF-A0A1F4QGA2-F1
#
_cell.length_a   1.000
_cell.length_b   1.000
_cell.length_c   1.000
_cell.angle_alpha   90.00
_cell.angle_beta   90.00
_cell.angle_gamma   90.00
#
_symmetry.space_group_name_H-M   'P 1'
#
loop_
_entity.id
_entity.type
_entity.pdbx_description
1 polymer ?
#
loop_
_entity_poly.entity_id
_entity_poly.type
_entity_poly.pdbx_seq_one_letter_code
_entity_poly.pdbx_strand_id
1 'polypeptide(L)' 'MGVRKAGGFVFVTYSGDHPPAHVHIFDGRNREVGRWDIEHQCPIKGDDFIITKRLRKALHEAGYLRGEP' A
#
# COMPACT_ATOMS: atom_id res chain seq x y z
N MET A 1 9.12 -5.09 10.87
CA MET A 1 9.12 -4.28 9.62
C MET A 1 9.31 -5.18 8.42
N GLY A 2 8.58 -4.94 7.34
CA GLY A 2 8.70 -5.68 6.09
C GLY A 2 8.74 -4.73 4.90
N VAL A 3 9.48 -5.11 3.85
CA VAL A 3 9.55 -4.37 2.59
C VAL A 3 9.21 -5.30 1.44
N ARG A 4 8.27 -4.88 0.59
CA ARG A 4 7.90 -5.58 -0.66
C ARG A 4 7.96 -4.62 -1.84
N LYS A 5 8.25 -5.14 -3.03
CA LYS A 5 8.30 -4.34 -4.26
C LYS A 5 7.43 -5.00 -5.33
N ALA A 6 6.55 -4.24 -5.95
CA ALA A 6 5.68 -4.72 -7.03
C ALA A 6 5.21 -3.55 -7.90
N GLY A 7 5.03 -3.77 -9.21
CA GLY A 7 4.49 -2.77 -10.14
C GLY A 7 5.20 -1.40 -10.18
N GLY A 8 6.47 -1.32 -9.76
CA GLY A 8 7.23 -0.07 -9.66
C GLY A 8 7.01 0.72 -8.36
N PHE A 9 6.36 0.11 -7.36
CA PHE A 9 6.15 0.67 -6.03
C PHE A 9 6.94 -0.11 -4.96
N VAL A 10 7.18 0.56 -3.84
CA VAL A 10 7.75 -0.03 -2.63
C VAL A 10 6.70 0.03 -1.52
N PHE A 11 6.49 -1.08 -0.85
CA PHE A 11 5.51 -1.25 0.21
C PHE A 11 6.25 -1.52 1.52
N VAL A 12 6.00 -0.70 2.54
CA VAL A 12 6.70 -0.77 3.83
C VAL A 12 5.70 -0.89 4.97
N THR A 13 5.87 -1.89 5.83
CA THR A 13 5.11 -2.03 7.08
C THR A 13 5.98 -1.67 8.27
N TYR A 14 5.49 -0.82 9.18
CA TYR A 14 6.21 -0.51 10.41
C TYR A 14 5.69 -1.33 11.58
N SER A 15 6.61 -1.75 12.47
CA SER A 15 6.24 -2.53 13.65
C SER A 15 5.54 -1.71 14.73
N GLY A 16 5.58 -0.37 14.63
CA GLY A 16 4.93 0.56 15.56
C GLY A 16 3.71 1.27 14.97
N ASP A 17 3.22 0.86 13.80
CA ASP A 17 2.01 1.45 13.21
C ASP A 17 0.82 1.19 14.13
N HIS A 18 0.09 2.26 14.43
CA HIS A 18 -1.15 2.16 15.19
C HIS A 18 -2.28 1.63 14.30
N PRO A 19 -3.26 0.91 14.86
CA PRO A 19 -4.42 0.45 14.13
C PRO A 19 -5.14 1.58 13.36
N PRO A 20 -5.69 1.30 12.17
CA PRO A 20 -5.74 0.00 11.50
C PRO A 20 -4.39 -0.43 10.91
N ALA A 21 -4.20 -1.74 10.71
CA ALA A 21 -2.98 -2.26 10.09
C ALA A 21 -2.86 -1.75 8.65
N HIS A 22 -1.79 -1.01 8.35
CA HIS A 22 -1.60 -0.40 7.04
C HIS A 22 -0.21 -0.62 6.48
N VAL A 23 -0.06 -0.34 5.19
CA VAL A 23 1.21 -0.36 4.48
C VAL A 23 1.45 0.99 3.82
N HIS A 24 2.67 1.51 3.97
CA HIS A 24 3.11 2.73 3.31
C HIS A 24 3.54 2.41 1.88
N ILE A 25 3.04 3.18 0.92
CA ILE A 25 3.29 3.00 -0.49
C ILE A 25 4.22 4.12 -0.96
N PHE A 26 5.35 3.75 -1.54
CA PHE A 26 6.29 4.67 -2.17
C PHE A 26 6.39 4.41 -3.67
N ASP A 27 6.60 5.46 -4.45
CA ASP A 27 6.92 5.32 -5.86
C ASP A 27 8.38 4.88 -6.08
N GLY A 28 8.76 4.61 -7.34
CA GLY A 28 10.14 4.26 -7.69
C GLY A 28 11.18 5.36 -7.44
N ARG A 29 10.77 6.55 -6.96
CA ARG A 29 11.63 7.65 -6.53
C ARG A 29 11.63 7.84 -5.01
N ASN A 30 11.14 6.84 -4.24
CA ASN A 30 11.02 6.89 -2.79
C ASN A 30 10.11 8.00 -2.25
N ARG A 31 9.17 8.52 -3.05
CA ARG A 31 8.17 9.47 -2.56
C ARG A 31 6.95 8.71 -2.06
N GLU A 32 6.50 9.05 -0.85
CA GLU A 32 5.28 8.46 -0.29
C GLU A 32 4.08 8.89 -1.13
N VAL A 33 3.36 7.89 -1.66
CA VAL A 33 2.16 8.05 -2.47
C VAL A 33 0.92 8.05 -1.58
N GLY A 34 0.96 7.29 -0.49
CA GLY A 34 -0.12 7.16 0.48
C GLY A 34 -0.04 5.84 1.22
N ARG A 35 -1.02 5.60 2.08
CA ARG A 35 -1.10 4.42 2.94
C ARG A 35 -2.36 3.63 2.63
N TRP A 36 -2.22 2.31 2.66
CA TRP A 36 -3.30 1.38 2.39
C TRP A 36 -3.67 0.61 3.64
N ASP A 37 -4.95 0.68 4.01
CA ASP A 37 -5.56 -0.11 5.08
C ASP A 37 -5.73 -1.57 4.61
N ILE A 38 -4.97 -2.47 5.23
CA ILE A 38 -4.95 -3.89 4.89
C ILE A 38 -6.21 -4.59 5.45
N GLU A 39 -6.84 -4.05 6.48
CA GLU A 39 -8.03 -4.65 7.11
C GLU A 39 -9.27 -4.30 6.31
N HIS A 40 -9.44 -3.01 6.01
CA HIS A 40 -10.62 -2.48 5.33
C HIS A 40 -10.48 -2.43 3.80
N GLN A 41 -9.29 -2.72 3.26
CA GLN A 41 -9.03 -2.78 1.81
C GLN A 41 -9.35 -1.44 1.13
N CYS A 42 -8.88 -0.34 1.73
CA CYS A 42 -9.09 1.03 1.25
C CYS A 42 -7.91 1.95 1.59
N PRO A 43 -7.81 3.15 0.99
CA PRO A 43 -6.87 4.17 1.44
C PRO A 43 -7.11 4.55 2.91
N ILE A 44 -6.04 4.81 3.65
CA ILE A 44 -6.15 5.37 4.99
C ILE A 44 -6.86 6.72 4.94
N LYS A 45 -7.74 6.97 5.91
CA LYS A 45 -8.47 8.24 6.02
C LYS A 45 -7.48 9.41 6.08
N GLY A 46 -7.65 10.36 5.16
CA GLY A 46 -6.80 11.55 5.03
C GLY A 46 -5.72 11.43 3.96
N ASP A 47 -5.52 10.25 3.38
CA ASP A 47 -4.67 10.08 2.20
C ASP A 47 -5.51 10.17 0.92
N ASP A 48 -5.33 11.25 0.16
CA ASP A 48 -5.99 11.47 -1.13
C ASP A 48 -5.07 11.04 -2.27
N PHE A 49 -5.03 9.73 -2.56
CA PHE A 49 -4.33 9.20 -3.73
C PHE A 49 -5.26 8.38 -4.64
N ILE A 50 -4.91 8.36 -5.93
CA ILE A 50 -5.68 7.64 -6.94
C ILE A 50 -5.22 6.18 -6.98
N ILE A 51 -6.16 5.26 -6.73
CA ILE A 51 -5.93 3.82 -6.94
C ILE A 51 -6.01 3.53 -8.43
N THR A 52 -4.87 3.64 -9.11
CA THR A 52 -4.75 3.24 -10.52
C THR A 52 -4.81 1.72 -10.65
N LYS A 53 -5.18 1.22 -11.84
CA LYS A 53 -5.10 -0.23 -12.16
C LYS A 53 -3.70 -0.82 -11.87
N ARG A 54 -2.64 -0.04 -12.12
CA ARG A 54 -1.26 -0.44 -11.83
C ARG A 54 -1.02 -0.60 -10.33
N LEU A 55 -1.48 0.37 -9.52
CA LEU A 55 -1.33 0.31 -8.07
C LEU A 55 -2.17 -0.80 -7.46
N ARG A 56 -3.39 -1.02 -7.96
CA ARG A 56 -4.27 -2.10 -7.53
C ARG A 56 -3.63 -3.47 -7.76
N LYS A 57 -3.11 -3.71 -8.97
CA LYS A 57 -2.35 -4.91 -9.30
C LYS A 57 -1.10 -5.06 -8.41
N ALA A 58 -0.36 -3.98 -8.17
CA ALA A 58 0.83 -4.01 -7.33
C ALA A 58 0.49 -4.36 -5.86
N LEU A 59 -0.58 -3.81 -5.30
CA LEU A 59 -1.08 -4.16 -3.97
C LEU A 59 -1.45 -5.64 -3.87
N HIS A 60 -2.07 -6.21 -4.91
CA HIS A 60 -2.42 -7.63 -4.97
C HIS A 60 -1.16 -8.51 -5.04
N GLU A 61 -0.23 -8.22 -5.96
CA GLU A 61 1.05 -8.93 -6.09
C GLU A 61 1.89 -8.85 -4.80
N ALA A 62 1.86 -7.71 -4.12
CA ALA A 62 2.51 -7.50 -2.83
C ALA A 62 1.73 -8.13 -1.66
N GLY A 63 0.54 -8.72 -1.88
CA GLY A 63 -0.26 -9.42 -0.87
C GLY A 63 -1.01 -8.52 0.12
N TYR A 64 -1.20 -7.24 -0.20
CA TYR A 64 -1.89 -6.25 0.64
C TYR A 64 -3.33 -5.97 0.18
N LEU A 65 -3.66 -6.31 -1.07
CA LEU A 65 -5.02 -6.36 -1.60
C LEU A 65 -5.47 -7.82 -1.74
N ARG A 66 -6.68 -8.11 -1.26
CA ARG A 66 -7.35 -9.42 -1.33
C ARG A 66 -8.36 -9.42 -2.49
N GLY A 67 -8.55 -10.57 -3.12
CA GLY A 67 -9.48 -10.73 -4.25
C GLY A 67 -8.88 -10.25 -5.58
N GLU A 68 -9.69 -10.19 -6.64
CA GLU A 68 -9.18 -9.91 -7.98
C GLU A 68 -8.66 -8.46 -8.13
N PRO A 69 -7.49 -8.28 -8.77
CA PRO A 69 -6.86 -6.98 -8.98
C PRO A 69 -7.60 -6.07 -9.95
#